data_AF-A0A7R6SX43-F1
#
_entry.id   AF-A0A7R6SX43-F1
#
_cell.length_a   1.000
_cell.length_b   1.000
_cell.length_c   1.000
_cell.angle_alpha   90.00
_cell.angle_beta   90.00
_cell.angle_gamma   90.00
#
_symmetry.space_group_name_H-M   'P 1'
#
loop_
_entity.id
_entity.type
_entity.pdbx_description
1 polymer ?
#
loop_
_entity_poly.entity_id
_entity_poly.type
_entity_poly.pdbx_seq_one_letter_code
_entity_poly.pdbx_strand_id
1 'polypeptide(L)'
;MMIAELVDQDDFYQLLQSVGIPVESHWTPEQCAQVALKWRIDNNESNADTVAELDRIIGELKQKELLLLPEVKAALQILVQPVVIK
;
A
#
# COMPACT_ATOMS: atom_id res chain seq x y z
N MET A 1 3.33 -19.56 -20.67
CA MET A 1 2.70 -18.36 -21.29
C MET A 1 1.57 -17.96 -20.37
N MET A 2 1.45 -16.78 -19.79
CA MET A 2 2.19 -15.52 -19.83
C MET A 2 2.20 -15.05 -18.35
N ILE A 3 3.25 -15.37 -17.59
CA ILE A 3 3.28 -15.15 -16.12
C ILE A 3 3.78 -13.73 -15.89
N ALA A 4 2.92 -12.75 -16.13
CA ALA A 4 3.03 -11.52 -15.37
C ALA A 4 2.74 -11.94 -13.92
N GLU A 5 3.74 -12.00 -13.05
CA GLU A 5 3.53 -12.24 -11.62
C GLU A 5 2.64 -11.10 -11.11
N LEU A 6 1.35 -11.37 -11.04
CA LEU A 6 0.33 -10.42 -10.65
C LEU A 6 0.44 -10.25 -9.14
N VAL A 7 0.61 -9.02 -8.66
CA VAL A 7 0.49 -8.70 -7.24
C VAL A 7 -0.98 -8.82 -6.90
N ASP A 8 -1.31 -9.86 -6.15
CA ASP A 8 -2.63 -10.09 -5.62
C ASP A 8 -2.78 -9.49 -4.20
N GLN A 9 -3.92 -9.75 -3.56
CA GLN A 9 -4.23 -9.21 -2.25
C GLN A 9 -3.23 -9.67 -1.18
N ASP A 10 -2.77 -10.92 -1.22
CA ASP A 10 -1.84 -11.48 -0.24
C ASP A 10 -0.45 -10.82 -0.37
N ASP A 11 0.04 -10.63 -1.59
CA ASP A 11 1.31 -9.90 -1.82
C ASP A 11 1.21 -8.46 -1.28
N PHE A 12 0.11 -7.76 -1.59
CA PHE A 12 -0.11 -6.40 -1.09
C PHE A 12 -0.17 -6.36 0.45
N TYR A 13 -0.84 -7.35 1.05
CA TYR A 13 -0.93 -7.51 2.49
C TYR A 13 0.44 -7.74 3.15
N GLN A 14 1.25 -8.65 2.60
CA GLN A 14 2.59 -8.94 3.10
C GLN A 14 3.52 -7.71 2.99
N LEU A 15 3.39 -6.92 1.92
CA LEU A 15 4.14 -5.68 1.76
C LEU A 15 3.82 -4.66 2.87
N LEU A 16 2.53 -4.44 3.17
CA LEU A 16 2.12 -3.51 4.23
C LEU A 16 2.55 -3.99 5.62
N GLN A 17 2.46 -5.29 5.88
CA GLN A 17 2.95 -5.89 7.13
C GLN A 17 4.46 -5.76 7.29
N SER A 18 5.22 -5.86 6.19
CA SER A 18 6.68 -5.69 6.21
C SER A 18 7.09 -4.29 6.68
N VAL A 19 6.24 -3.29 6.48
CA VAL A 19 6.42 -1.91 6.97
C VAL A 19 6.01 -1.76 8.45
N GLY A 20 5.29 -2.75 9.01
CA GLY A 20 4.75 -2.71 10.36
C GLY A 20 3.34 -2.13 10.45
N ILE A 21 2.61 -2.07 9.32
CA ILE A 21 1.23 -1.58 9.29
C ILE A 21 0.32 -2.70 9.82
N PRO A 22 -0.57 -2.41 10.79
CA PRO A 22 -1.44 -3.41 11.39
C PRO A 22 -2.63 -3.72 10.47
N VAL A 23 -2.37 -4.44 9.39
CA VAL A 23 -3.40 -4.97 8.49
C VAL A 23 -3.83 -6.37 8.92
N GLU A 24 -5.11 -6.71 8.73
CA GLU A 24 -5.63 -8.07 8.98
C GLU A 24 -5.82 -8.86 7.68
N SER A 25 -5.57 -10.17 7.70
CA SER A 25 -5.58 -11.02 6.50
C SER A 25 -6.98 -11.20 5.88
N HIS A 26 -8.05 -10.86 6.60
CA HIS A 26 -9.43 -10.91 6.10
C HIS A 26 -9.88 -9.59 5.46
N TRP A 27 -9.06 -8.55 5.51
CA TRP A 27 -9.38 -7.25 4.95
C TRP A 27 -9.21 -7.23 3.44
N THR A 28 -10.06 -6.44 2.79
CA THR A 28 -9.93 -6.16 1.36
C THR A 28 -8.72 -5.24 1.10
N PRO A 29 -8.17 -5.19 -0.12
CA PRO A 29 -7.06 -4.30 -0.44
C PRO A 29 -7.40 -2.84 -0.14
N GLU A 30 -8.65 -2.46 -0.36
CA GLU A 30 -9.16 -1.11 -0.05
C GLU A 30 -9.08 -0.79 1.44
N GLN A 31 -9.53 -1.72 2.31
CA GLN A 31 -9.44 -1.55 3.77
C GLN A 31 -7.98 -1.47 4.23
N CYS A 32 -7.11 -2.33 3.69
CA CYS A 32 -5.67 -2.29 3.94
C CYS A 32 -5.07 -0.94 3.54
N ALA A 33 -5.44 -0.40 2.38
CA ALA A 33 -4.99 0.91 1.92
C ALA A 33 -5.50 2.06 2.80
N GLN A 34 -6.75 2.01 3.27
CA GLN A 34 -7.26 3.05 4.19
C GLN A 34 -6.52 3.04 5.52
N VAL A 35 -6.25 1.86 6.08
CA VAL A 35 -5.50 1.74 7.34
C VAL A 35 -4.04 2.15 7.15
N ALA A 36 -3.41 1.75 6.05
CA ALA A 36 -2.06 2.19 5.70
C ALA A 36 -1.98 3.72 5.52
N LEU A 37 -2.98 4.34 4.89
CA LEU A 37 -3.07 5.81 4.76
C LEU A 37 -3.20 6.48 6.12
N LYS A 38 -4.11 5.98 6.97
CA LYS A 38 -4.29 6.51 8.33
C LYS A 38 -3.01 6.36 9.15
N TRP A 39 -2.42 5.17 9.14
CA TRP A 39 -1.16 4.89 9.81
C TRP A 39 -0.05 5.82 9.35
N ARG A 40 0.05 6.10 8.05
CA ARG A 40 1.00 7.06 7.48
C ARG A 40 0.80 8.46 8.04
N ILE A 41 -0.44 8.92 8.17
CA ILE A 41 -0.76 10.25 8.73
C ILE A 41 -0.39 10.31 10.22
N ASP A 42 -0.81 9.31 11.01
CA ASP A 42 -0.51 9.23 12.44
C ASP A 42 1.00 9.12 12.73
N ASN A 43 1.77 8.51 11.82
CA ASN A 43 3.20 8.26 12.00
C ASN A 43 4.14 9.22 11.23
N ASN A 44 3.60 10.14 10.42
CA ASN A 44 4.40 11.01 9.56
C ASN A 44 5.48 11.80 10.32
N GLU A 45 5.14 12.29 11.51
CA GLU A 45 6.07 13.10 12.32
C GLU A 45 6.95 12.25 13.26
N SER A 46 6.49 11.06 13.66
CA SER A 46 7.18 10.23 14.66
C SER A 46 8.05 9.12 14.05
N ASN A 47 7.75 8.66 12.83
CA ASN A 47 8.43 7.54 12.17
C ASN A 47 8.64 7.83 10.67
N ALA A 48 9.35 8.93 10.39
CA ALA A 48 9.61 9.40 9.04
C ALA A 48 10.32 8.36 8.15
N ASP A 49 11.26 7.57 8.69
CA ASP A 49 11.94 6.50 7.96
C ASP A 49 10.98 5.41 7.48
N THR A 50 10.04 5.00 8.34
CA THR A 50 9.06 3.95 8.03
C THR A 50 8.01 4.44 7.03
N VAL A 51 7.63 5.71 7.12
CA VAL A 51 6.78 6.36 6.11
C VAL A 51 7.50 6.48 4.76
N ALA A 52 8.79 6.79 4.76
CA ALA A 52 9.59 6.83 3.53
C ALA A 52 9.72 5.44 2.86
N GLU A 53 9.88 4.38 3.65
CA GLU A 53 9.85 2.99 3.14
C GLU A 53 8.49 2.65 2.53
N LEU A 54 7.38 3.03 3.17
CA LEU A 54 6.03 2.86 2.61
C LEU A 54 5.88 3.59 1.27
N ASP A 55 6.30 4.85 1.19
CA ASP A 55 6.28 5.64 -0.05
C ASP A 55 7.15 5.00 -1.15
N ARG A 56 8.31 4.43 -0.79
CA ARG A 56 9.17 3.72 -1.73
C ARG A 56 8.45 2.50 -2.31
N ILE A 57 7.87 1.65 -1.45
CA ILE A 57 7.12 0.45 -1.87
C ILE A 57 5.93 0.84 -2.76
N ILE A 58 5.16 1.86 -2.37
CA ILE A 58 4.05 2.40 -3.17
C ILE A 58 4.56 2.86 -4.55
N GLY A 59 5.71 3.54 -4.59
CA GLY A 59 6.35 3.98 -5.84
C GLY A 59 6.74 2.81 -6.75
N GLU A 60 7.28 1.72 -6.18
CA GLU A 60 7.61 0.50 -6.93
C GLU A 60 6.37 -0.23 -7.44
N LEU A 61 5.32 -0.34 -6.61
CA LEU A 61 4.03 -0.91 -7.01
C LEU A 61 3.39 -0.11 -8.15
N LYS A 62 3.51 1.23 -8.12
CA LYS A 62 3.01 2.10 -9.17
C LYS A 62 3.73 1.91 -10.50
N GLN A 63 5.05 1.68 -10.48
CA GLN A 63 5.80 1.33 -11.69
C GLN A 63 5.38 -0.04 -12.25
N LYS A 64 4.89 -0.91 -11.37
CA LYS A 64 4.38 -2.24 -11.70
C LYS A 64 2.85 -2.26 -11.82
N GLU A 65 2.16 -1.13 -12.09
CA GLU A 65 0.68 -1.11 -12.05
C GLU A 65 0.03 -2.12 -13.01
N LEU A 66 0.70 -2.45 -14.12
CA LEU A 66 0.26 -3.43 -15.11
C LEU A 66 0.28 -4.87 -14.59
N LEU A 67 1.02 -5.09 -13.50
CA LEU A 67 1.11 -6.35 -12.76
C LEU A 67 0.18 -6.36 -11.54
N LEU A 68 -0.57 -5.29 -11.24
CA LEU A 68 -1.47 -5.30 -10.09
C LEU A 68 -2.85 -5.81 -10.51
N LEU A 69 -3.50 -6.58 -9.64
CA LEU A 69 -4.93 -6.81 -9.78
C LEU A 69 -5.71 -5.50 -9.70
N PRO A 70 -6.87 -5.38 -10.36
CA PRO A 70 -7.67 -4.17 -10.37
C PRO A 70 -8.06 -3.70 -8.96
N GLU A 71 -8.27 -4.62 -8.03
CA GLU A 71 -8.60 -4.33 -6.62
C GLU A 71 -7.41 -3.72 -5.88
N VAL A 72 -6.20 -4.28 -6.06
CA VAL A 72 -4.95 -3.75 -5.49
C VAL A 72 -4.61 -2.40 -6.11
N LYS A 73 -4.85 -2.23 -7.42
CA LYS A 73 -4.66 -0.96 -8.11
C LYS A 73 -5.58 0.13 -7.54
N ALA A 74 -6.85 -0.18 -7.31
CA ALA A 74 -7.79 0.75 -6.69
C ALA A 74 -7.32 1.16 -5.28
N ALA A 75 -6.89 0.18 -4.47
CA ALA A 75 -6.32 0.41 -3.16
C ALA A 75 -5.05 1.28 -3.20
N LEU A 76 -4.14 1.02 -4.14
CA LEU A 76 -2.93 1.81 -4.32
C LEU A 76 -3.26 3.27 -4.66
N GLN A 77 -4.30 3.53 -5.46
CA GLN A 77 -4.70 4.90 -5.76
C GLN A 77 -5.12 5.68 -4.50
N ILE A 78 -5.73 5.02 -3.51
CA ILE A 78 -6.08 5.65 -2.23
C ILE A 78 -4.82 6.11 -1.49
N LEU A 79 -3.77 5.29 -1.50
CA LEU A 79 -2.48 5.59 -0.83
C LEU A 79 -1.66 6.68 -1.52
N VAL A 80 -1.78 6.79 -2.84
CA VAL A 80 -1.06 7.77 -3.66
C VAL A 80 -1.75 9.14 -3.63
N GLN A 81 -2.98 9.25 -3.12
CA GLN A 81 -3.64 10.54 -2.98
C GLN A 81 -2.81 11.45 -2.06
N PRO A 82 -2.50 12.68 -2.48
CA PRO A 82 -1.81 13.63 -1.63
C PRO A 82 -2.69 13.86 -0.39
N VAL A 83 -2.15 13.56 0.79
CA VAL A 83 -2.80 13.93 2.04
C VAL A 83 -2.77 15.45 2.11
N VAL A 84 -3.88 16.09 1.70
CA VAL A 84 -4.07 17.52 1.90
C VAL A 84 -4.37 17.71 3.39
N ILE A 85 -3.32 17.86 4.19
CA ILE A 85 -3.43 18.30 5.58
C ILE A 85 -3.96 19.74 5.53
N LYS A 86 -5.22 19.94 5.93
CA LYS A 86 -5.85 21.26 6.08
C LYS A 86 -5.58 21.83 7.46
#